data_AF-A0A7M3X4T6-F1
#
_entry.id   AF-A0A7M3X4T6-F1
#
_cell.length_a   1.000
_cell.length_b   1.000
_cell.length_c   1.000
_cell.angle_alpha   90.00
_cell.angle_beta   90.00
_cell.angle_gamma   90.00
#
_symmetry.space_group_name_H-M   'P 1'
#
loop_
_entity.id
_entity.type
_entity.pdbx_description
1 polymer ?
#
loop_
_entity_poly.entity_id
_entity_poly.type
_entity_poly.pdbx_seq_one_letter_code
_entity_poly.pdbx_strand_id
1 'polypeptide(L)'
;MRIGLVVNPDAGLGGRLGFKGSDGRAAEARAAGAEDRAGPRMKQALEALSVLLEGSLNRNETEILLLGWDGRMGSSWVPPSTTRMKFESIGTTPKATSDEDTLALVKDLVNAKVEAIVYAGGDGTTRDIVKALEHLGDDAQEIPLVGVPGGVKMHSGCFA
;
A
#
# COMPACT_ATOMS: atom_id res chain seq x y z
N MET A 1 -10.64 -12.11 -7.35
CA MET A 1 -9.32 -12.10 -6.70
C MET A 1 -9.37 -11.20 -5.47
N ARG A 2 -8.73 -11.60 -4.37
CA ARG A 2 -8.59 -10.85 -3.11
C ARG A 2 -7.21 -10.22 -3.06
N ILE A 3 -7.13 -8.90 -3.14
CA ILE A 3 -5.85 -8.17 -3.13
C ILE A 3 -5.77 -7.32 -1.88
N GLY A 4 -4.69 -7.51 -1.11
CA GLY A 4 -4.41 -6.68 0.05
C GLY A 4 -3.77 -5.35 -0.34
N LEU A 5 -4.18 -4.28 0.34
CA LEU A 5 -3.71 -2.93 0.11
C LEU A 5 -2.93 -2.44 1.34
N VAL A 6 -1.69 -2.02 1.12
CA VAL A 6 -0.85 -1.41 2.16
C VAL A 6 -0.31 -0.08 1.66
N VAL A 7 -0.74 1.03 2.26
CA VAL A 7 -0.16 2.34 2.01
C VAL A 7 0.54 2.82 3.27
N ASN A 8 1.83 3.12 3.20
CA ASN A 8 2.50 3.86 4.26
C ASN A 8 2.32 5.37 3.98
N PRO A 9 1.44 6.10 4.69
CA PRO A 9 1.13 7.49 4.39
C PRO A 9 2.32 8.43 4.65
N ASP A 10 3.29 8.00 5.46
CA ASP A 10 4.45 8.79 5.83
C ASP A 10 5.64 8.57 4.89
N ALA A 11 5.57 7.56 4.01
CA ALA A 11 6.63 7.26 3.07
C ALA A 11 6.86 8.39 2.05
N GLY A 12 8.13 8.78 1.89
CA GLY A 12 8.56 9.76 0.90
C GLY A 12 8.50 11.23 1.37
N LEU A 13 8.08 11.51 2.61
CA LEU A 13 8.05 12.87 3.16
C LEU A 13 9.44 13.45 3.43
N GLY A 14 10.40 12.64 3.88
CA GLY A 14 11.71 13.12 4.33
C GLY A 14 12.66 13.60 3.22
N GLY A 15 12.52 13.07 2.01
CA GLY A 15 13.46 13.34 0.91
C GLY A 15 13.47 14.80 0.44
N ARG A 16 12.34 15.52 0.54
CA ARG A 16 12.25 16.93 0.12
C ARG A 16 12.93 17.88 1.11
N LEU A 17 13.10 17.45 2.35
CA LEU A 17 13.68 18.24 3.44
C LEU A 17 15.14 17.84 3.72
N GLY A 18 15.74 16.98 2.90
CA GLY A 18 17.10 16.49 3.10
C GLY A 18 17.24 15.48 4.25
N PHE A 19 16.13 14.91 4.74
CA PHE A 19 16.16 13.88 5.76
C PHE A 19 16.46 12.51 5.12
N LYS A 20 17.22 11.67 5.84
CA LYS A 20 17.48 10.26 5.46
C LYS A 20 16.25 9.38 5.75
N GLY A 21 15.06 9.79 5.30
CA GLY A 21 13.78 9.15 5.63
C GLY A 21 12.82 10.07 6.40
N SER A 22 11.60 9.59 6.63
CA SER A 22 10.53 10.30 7.36
C SER A 22 10.21 9.70 8.73
N ASP A 23 10.91 8.64 9.12
CA ASP A 23 10.69 7.89 10.37
C ASP A 23 10.72 8.83 11.58
N GLY A 24 9.61 8.85 12.33
CA GLY A 24 9.42 9.70 13.50
C GLY A 24 9.27 11.21 13.23
N ARG A 25 9.35 11.67 11.97
CA ARG A 25 9.34 13.10 11.60
C ARG A 25 8.25 13.46 10.59
N ALA A 26 7.27 12.58 10.38
CA ALA A 26 6.20 12.80 9.41
C ALA A 26 5.37 14.07 9.71
N ALA A 27 5.08 14.34 10.98
CA ALA A 27 4.35 15.54 11.40
C ALA A 27 5.17 16.82 11.13
N GLU A 28 6.45 16.82 11.49
CA GLU A 28 7.37 17.94 11.22
C GLU A 28 7.52 18.17 9.71
N ALA A 29 7.65 17.09 8.94
CA ALA A 29 7.78 17.19 7.49
C ALA A 29 6.56 17.83 6.84
N ARG A 30 5.35 17.41 7.25
CA ARG A 30 4.10 18.04 6.76
C ARG A 30 3.97 19.49 7.21
N ALA A 31 4.34 19.81 8.46
CA ALA A 31 4.37 21.19 8.95
C ALA A 31 5.35 22.07 8.15
N ALA A 32 6.44 21.48 7.64
CA ALA A 32 7.39 22.12 6.73
C ALA A 32 6.95 22.12 5.26
N GLY A 33 5.72 21.72 4.94
CA GLY A 33 5.15 21.74 3.59
C GLY A 33 5.43 20.50 2.74
N ALA A 34 5.86 19.39 3.34
CA ALA A 34 5.93 18.11 2.61
C ALA A 34 4.52 17.57 2.33
N GLU A 35 4.32 17.10 1.11
CA GLU A 35 3.07 16.49 0.65
C GLU A 35 3.19 14.96 0.61
N ASP A 36 2.10 14.27 0.92
CA ASP A 36 2.03 12.81 0.86
C ASP A 36 2.35 12.31 -0.56
N ARG A 37 3.14 11.23 -0.66
CA ARG A 37 3.64 10.72 -1.96
C ARG A 37 3.20 9.30 -2.27
N ALA A 38 3.15 8.43 -1.28
CA ALA A 38 2.74 7.04 -1.46
C ALA A 38 1.24 6.93 -1.78
N GLY A 39 0.41 7.59 -0.97
CA GLY A 39 -1.04 7.61 -1.13
C GLY A 39 -1.53 8.07 -2.51
N PRO A 40 -1.17 9.29 -2.97
CA PRO A 40 -1.60 9.77 -4.28
C PRO A 40 -1.16 8.86 -5.44
N ARG A 41 -0.02 8.18 -5.32
CA ARG A 41 0.42 7.22 -6.34
C ARG A 41 -0.33 5.90 -6.29
N MET A 42 -0.66 5.41 -5.10
CA MET A 42 -1.57 4.27 -4.98
C MET A 42 -2.90 4.57 -5.65
N LYS A 43 -3.46 5.77 -5.42
CA LYS A 43 -4.69 6.21 -6.06
C LYS A 43 -4.58 6.17 -7.59
N GLN A 44 -3.51 6.75 -8.16
CA GLN A 44 -3.27 6.71 -9.61
C GLN A 44 -3.16 5.28 -10.16
N ALA A 45 -2.48 4.39 -9.44
CA ALA A 45 -2.34 2.99 -9.83
C ALA A 45 -3.70 2.27 -9.83
N LEU A 46 -4.51 2.47 -8.79
CA LEU A 46 -5.85 1.87 -8.67
C LEU A 46 -6.84 2.45 -9.70
N GLU A 47 -6.76 3.75 -10.00
CA GLU A 47 -7.56 4.37 -11.08
C GLU A 47 -7.23 3.75 -12.44
N ALA A 48 -5.94 3.60 -12.76
CA ALA A 48 -5.52 2.93 -13.99
C ALA A 48 -5.98 1.47 -14.05
N LEU A 49 -5.85 0.73 -12.93
CA LEU A 49 -6.34 -0.65 -12.84
C LEU A 49 -7.86 -0.73 -13.02
N SER A 50 -8.62 0.20 -12.42
CA SER A 50 -10.08 0.25 -12.57
C SER A 50 -10.49 0.46 -14.03
N VAL A 51 -9.78 1.34 -14.77
CA VAL A 51 -10.03 1.54 -16.20
C VAL A 51 -9.77 0.26 -17.00
N LEU A 52 -8.71 -0.48 -16.66
CA LEU A 52 -8.38 -1.75 -17.33
C LEU A 52 -9.41 -2.85 -17.05
N LEU A 53 -9.94 -2.94 -15.83
CA LEU A 53 -10.94 -3.93 -15.43
C LEU A 53 -12.30 -3.70 -16.09
N GLU A 54 -12.70 -2.45 -16.28
CA GLU A 54 -13.97 -2.08 -16.94
C GLU A 54 -13.83 -2.05 -18.47
N GLY A 55 -12.60 -2.03 -18.99
CA GLY A 55 -12.30 -1.98 -20.41
C GLY A 55 -12.34 -3.35 -21.11
N SER A 56 -12.29 -3.33 -22.44
CA SER A 56 -12.27 -4.54 -23.30
C SER A 56 -11.02 -5.41 -23.14
N LEU A 57 -10.01 -4.94 -22.41
CA LEU A 57 -8.80 -5.71 -22.09
C LEU A 57 -9.07 -6.78 -21.03
N ASN A 58 -10.12 -6.64 -20.21
CA ASN A 58 -10.52 -7.63 -19.21
C ASN A 58 -11.31 -8.80 -19.82
N ARG A 59 -10.66 -9.54 -20.74
CA ARG A 59 -11.29 -10.67 -21.47
C ARG A 59 -11.69 -11.85 -20.56
N ASN A 60 -11.11 -11.93 -19.37
CA ASN A 60 -11.36 -12.99 -18.40
C ASN A 60 -12.41 -12.59 -17.36
N GLU A 61 -13.09 -11.46 -17.54
CA GLU A 61 -14.13 -10.96 -16.61
C GLU A 61 -13.65 -10.91 -15.15
N THR A 62 -12.38 -10.55 -14.96
CA THR A 62 -11.75 -10.54 -13.65
C THR A 62 -12.40 -9.50 -12.76
N GLU A 63 -12.70 -9.91 -11.53
CA GLU A 63 -13.20 -9.05 -10.46
C GLU A 63 -12.19 -9.01 -9.30
N ILE A 64 -11.98 -7.83 -8.75
CA ILE A 64 -11.05 -7.57 -7.66
C ILE A 64 -11.81 -7.08 -6.44
N LEU A 65 -11.58 -7.78 -5.33
CA LEU A 65 -11.92 -7.31 -3.99
C LEU A 65 -10.62 -6.83 -3.32
N LEU A 66 -10.51 -5.52 -3.15
CA LEU A 66 -9.45 -4.88 -2.37
C LEU A 66 -9.77 -5.00 -0.89
N LEU A 67 -8.78 -5.39 -0.10
CA LEU A 67 -8.87 -5.50 1.35
C LEU A 67 -7.82 -4.59 1.97
N GLY A 68 -8.17 -3.88 3.03
CA GLY A 68 -7.24 -3.03 3.76
C GLY A 68 -7.92 -2.32 4.92
N TRP A 69 -7.19 -1.46 5.62
CA TRP A 69 -7.79 -0.64 6.66
C TRP A 69 -8.52 0.58 6.09
N ASP A 70 -9.59 0.98 6.76
CA ASP A 70 -10.24 2.26 6.53
C ASP A 70 -9.31 3.41 6.96
N GLY A 71 -9.12 4.42 6.11
CA GLY A 71 -8.26 5.58 6.37
C GLY A 71 -6.97 5.60 5.54
N ARG A 72 -5.97 6.35 6.02
CA ARG A 72 -4.76 6.73 5.27
C ARG A 72 -3.81 5.58 4.94
N MET A 73 -3.98 4.40 5.53
CA MET A 73 -3.22 3.21 5.13
C MET A 73 -3.92 2.35 4.07
N GLY A 74 -5.16 2.69 3.69
CA GLY A 74 -5.94 1.95 2.70
C GLY A 74 -7.00 2.81 2.03
N SER A 75 -8.23 2.78 2.55
CA SER A 75 -9.44 3.28 1.86
C SER A 75 -9.36 4.72 1.34
N SER A 76 -8.58 5.61 1.98
CA SER A 76 -8.45 7.01 1.56
C SER A 76 -7.89 7.19 0.14
N TRP A 77 -7.24 6.16 -0.40
CA TRP A 77 -6.58 6.18 -1.71
C TRP A 77 -7.31 5.35 -2.76
N VAL A 78 -8.42 4.71 -2.40
CA VAL A 78 -9.17 3.84 -3.31
C VAL A 78 -10.17 4.69 -4.11
N PRO A 79 -10.25 4.54 -5.45
CA PRO A 79 -11.28 5.21 -6.23
C PRO A 79 -12.69 4.69 -5.87
N PRO A 80 -13.76 5.37 -6.30
CA PRO A 80 -15.13 4.87 -6.12
C PRO A 80 -15.28 3.44 -6.65
N SER A 81 -16.03 2.61 -5.92
CA SER A 81 -16.25 1.22 -6.32
C SER A 81 -16.95 1.13 -7.68
N THR A 82 -16.57 0.12 -8.45
CA THR A 82 -17.16 -0.21 -9.75
C THR A 82 -17.81 -1.59 -9.71
N THR A 83 -18.27 -2.08 -10.86
CA THR A 83 -18.80 -3.45 -10.94
C THR A 83 -17.70 -4.48 -10.75
N ARG A 84 -16.49 -4.21 -11.24
CA ARG A 84 -15.34 -5.13 -11.23
C ARG A 84 -14.31 -4.86 -10.12
N MET A 85 -14.37 -3.72 -9.43
CA MET A 85 -13.46 -3.39 -8.33
C MET A 85 -14.21 -2.86 -7.11
N LYS A 86 -14.08 -3.54 -5.98
CA LYS A 86 -14.69 -3.14 -4.69
C LYS A 86 -13.63 -3.08 -3.60
N PHE A 87 -13.91 -2.34 -2.54
CA PHE A 87 -13.08 -2.29 -1.35
C PHE A 87 -13.87 -2.74 -0.13
N GLU A 88 -13.27 -3.58 0.68
CA GLU A 88 -13.78 -4.01 1.97
C GLU A 88 -12.77 -3.68 3.05
N SER A 89 -13.24 -2.92 4.05
CA SER A 89 -12.41 -2.57 5.20
C SER A 89 -12.36 -3.74 6.18
N ILE A 90 -11.15 -4.11 6.59
CA ILE A 90 -10.89 -5.16 7.60
C ILE A 90 -10.28 -4.59 8.89
N GLY A 91 -10.24 -3.26 9.03
CA GLY A 91 -9.69 -2.57 10.20
C GLY A 91 -9.69 -1.07 10.01
N THR A 92 -9.04 -0.31 10.89
CA THR A 92 -9.04 1.15 10.83
C THR A 92 -7.65 1.70 11.06
N THR A 93 -7.28 2.65 10.21
CA THR A 93 -6.01 3.37 10.29
C THR A 93 -6.00 4.22 11.56
N PRO A 94 -4.99 4.12 12.42
CA PRO A 94 -4.84 4.99 13.58
C PRO A 94 -4.56 6.45 13.16
N LYS A 95 -4.71 7.39 14.10
CA LYS A 95 -4.49 8.82 13.82
C LYS A 95 -3.03 9.11 13.42
N ALA A 96 -2.09 8.50 14.13
CA ALA A 96 -0.67 8.49 13.82
C ALA A 96 -0.27 7.06 13.48
N THR A 97 0.63 6.90 12.51
CA THR A 97 1.04 5.60 11.98
C THR A 97 2.50 5.32 12.29
N SER A 98 2.83 4.06 12.53
CA SER A 98 4.21 3.57 12.68
C SER A 98 4.46 2.32 11.81
N ASP A 99 5.67 1.78 11.89
CA ASP A 99 6.02 0.49 11.30
C ASP A 99 5.22 -0.66 11.92
N GLU A 100 4.92 -0.62 13.23
CA GLU A 100 4.06 -1.62 13.86
C GLU A 100 2.66 -1.69 13.24
N ASP A 101 2.10 -0.56 12.79
CA ASP A 101 0.82 -0.53 12.08
C ASP A 101 0.92 -1.20 10.71
N THR A 102 2.07 -1.11 10.04
CA THR A 102 2.31 -1.83 8.78
C THR A 102 2.32 -3.34 9.03
N LEU A 103 3.00 -3.79 10.10
CA LEU A 103 3.02 -5.20 10.50
C LEU A 103 1.62 -5.71 10.85
N ALA A 104 0.84 -4.93 11.61
CA ALA A 104 -0.52 -5.28 11.99
C ALA A 104 -1.46 -5.38 10.78
N LEU A 105 -1.39 -4.40 9.86
CA LEU A 105 -2.16 -4.44 8.62
C LEU A 105 -1.79 -5.66 7.77
N VAL A 106 -0.51 -5.99 7.59
CA VAL A 106 -0.10 -7.19 6.84
C VAL A 106 -0.65 -8.46 7.48
N LYS A 107 -0.59 -8.57 8.82
CA LYS A 107 -1.18 -9.70 9.55
C LYS A 107 -2.68 -9.83 9.29
N ASP A 108 -3.42 -8.73 9.32
CA ASP A 108 -4.86 -8.74 9.03
C ASP A 108 -5.15 -9.20 7.60
N LEU A 109 -4.33 -8.76 6.62
CA LEU A 109 -4.45 -9.18 5.22
C LEU A 109 -4.19 -10.67 5.04
N VAL A 110 -3.14 -11.21 5.69
CA VAL A 110 -2.83 -12.65 5.66
C VAL A 110 -3.97 -13.46 6.27
N ASN A 111 -4.50 -13.03 7.43
CA ASN A 111 -5.67 -13.66 8.07
C ASN A 111 -6.92 -13.60 7.18
N ALA A 112 -7.07 -12.52 6.40
CA ALA A 112 -8.12 -12.36 5.41
C ALA A 112 -7.88 -13.15 4.11
N LYS A 113 -6.80 -13.94 4.03
CA LYS A 113 -6.46 -14.81 2.90
C LYS A 113 -6.39 -14.05 1.57
N VAL A 114 -5.64 -12.94 1.56
CA VAL A 114 -5.31 -12.25 0.31
C VAL A 114 -4.43 -13.12 -0.56
N GLU A 115 -4.62 -13.01 -1.88
CA GLU A 115 -3.86 -13.77 -2.88
C GLU A 115 -2.62 -12.99 -3.37
N ALA A 116 -2.57 -11.69 -3.11
CA ALA A 116 -1.44 -10.80 -3.39
C ALA A 116 -1.56 -9.54 -2.51
N ILE A 117 -0.43 -8.86 -2.28
CA ILE A 117 -0.40 -7.55 -1.61
C ILE A 117 0.15 -6.51 -2.58
N VAL A 118 -0.63 -5.46 -2.84
CA VAL A 118 -0.21 -4.26 -3.55
C VAL A 118 0.10 -3.19 -2.52
N TYR A 119 1.29 -2.61 -2.57
CA TYR A 119 1.71 -1.64 -1.57
C TYR A 119 2.33 -0.38 -2.16
N ALA A 120 2.17 0.75 -1.47
CA ALA A 120 2.84 2.01 -1.79
C ALA A 120 3.66 2.47 -0.59
N GLY A 121 4.98 2.60 -0.80
CA GLY A 121 5.94 2.96 0.23
C GLY A 121 7.36 3.08 -0.33
N GLY A 122 8.36 3.13 0.56
CA GLY A 122 9.78 3.06 0.21
C GLY A 122 10.43 1.77 0.69
N ASP A 123 11.77 1.69 0.60
CA ASP A 123 12.55 0.50 1.03
C ASP A 123 12.24 0.07 2.47
N GLY A 124 12.02 1.04 3.37
CA GLY A 124 11.60 0.79 4.75
C GLY A 124 10.27 0.05 4.81
N THR A 125 9.25 0.56 4.11
CA THR A 125 7.94 -0.10 4.00
C THR A 125 8.04 -1.50 3.42
N THR A 126 8.85 -1.71 2.37
CA THR A 126 9.09 -3.05 1.80
C THR A 126 9.69 -3.99 2.85
N ARG A 127 10.73 -3.54 3.56
CA ARG A 127 11.37 -4.32 4.62
C ARG A 127 10.37 -4.68 5.71
N ASP A 128 9.51 -3.75 6.11
CA ASP A 128 8.55 -3.96 7.19
C ASP A 128 7.47 -4.97 6.77
N ILE A 129 7.02 -4.94 5.50
CA ILE A 129 6.11 -5.95 4.93
C ILE A 129 6.77 -7.33 4.88
N VAL A 130 7.99 -7.42 4.33
CA VAL A 130 8.73 -8.70 4.24
C VAL A 130 8.95 -9.29 5.62
N LYS A 131 9.39 -8.48 6.59
CA LYS A 131 9.54 -8.89 7.99
C LYS A 131 8.22 -9.38 8.58
N ALA A 132 7.10 -8.75 8.25
CA ALA A 132 5.78 -9.20 8.72
C ALA A 132 5.43 -10.59 8.15
N LEU A 133 5.64 -10.82 6.85
CA LEU A 133 5.38 -12.10 6.20
C LEU A 133 6.30 -13.21 6.75
N GLU A 134 7.59 -12.92 6.92
CA GLU A 134 8.55 -13.85 7.54
C GLU A 134 8.09 -14.34 8.91
N HIS A 135 7.60 -13.44 9.77
CA HIS A 135 7.08 -13.81 11.08
C HIS A 135 5.76 -14.60 11.05
N LEU A 136 5.01 -14.53 9.96
CA LEU A 136 3.72 -15.20 9.80
C LEU A 136 3.86 -16.63 9.23
N GLY A 137 5.06 -17.00 8.76
CA GLY A 137 5.40 -18.35 8.30
C GLY A 137 5.56 -18.48 6.78
N ASP A 138 5.99 -19.65 6.33
CA ASP A 138 6.37 -19.92 4.93
C ASP A 138 5.21 -19.66 3.96
N ASP A 139 3.98 -20.09 4.30
CA ASP A 139 2.79 -19.84 3.47
C ASP A 139 2.52 -18.34 3.26
N ALA A 140 2.83 -17.49 4.24
CA ALA A 140 2.65 -16.05 4.12
C ALA A 140 3.74 -15.42 3.23
N GLN A 141 4.95 -15.96 3.22
CA GLN A 141 6.05 -15.48 2.38
C GLN A 141 5.82 -15.74 0.89
N GLU A 142 5.01 -16.74 0.55
CA GLU A 142 4.61 -17.04 -0.84
C GLU A 142 3.58 -16.03 -1.41
N ILE A 143 3.02 -15.15 -0.58
CA ILE A 143 2.08 -14.12 -1.04
C ILE A 143 2.83 -13.11 -1.93
N PRO A 144 2.48 -12.96 -3.22
CA PRO A 144 3.15 -12.04 -4.12
C PRO A 144 3.02 -10.58 -3.67
N LEU A 145 4.13 -9.86 -3.73
CA LEU A 145 4.19 -8.43 -3.45
C LEU A 145 4.32 -7.62 -4.75
N VAL A 146 3.48 -6.59 -4.89
CA VAL A 146 3.52 -5.64 -6.01
C VAL A 146 3.71 -4.23 -5.47
N GLY A 147 4.90 -3.68 -5.66
CA GLY A 147 5.22 -2.31 -5.26
C GLY A 147 4.72 -1.28 -6.26
N VAL A 148 3.98 -0.28 -5.78
CA VAL A 148 3.62 0.92 -6.55
C VAL A 148 4.77 1.93 -6.46
N PRO A 149 5.40 2.31 -7.59
CA PRO A 149 6.64 3.08 -7.58
C PRO A 149 6.47 4.49 -6.99
N GLY A 150 6.97 4.67 -5.76
CA GLY A 150 6.89 5.90 -4.95
C GLY A 150 7.85 7.04 -5.30
N GLY A 151 8.73 6.86 -6.29
CA GLY A 151 9.76 7.85 -6.68
C GLY A 151 10.95 7.99 -5.73
N VAL A 152 12.02 8.64 -6.24
CA VAL A 152 13.44 8.79 -5.80
C VAL A 152 14.36 7.56 -5.78
N LYS A 153 13.86 6.33 -5.88
CA LYS A 153 14.73 5.16 -6.11
C LYS A 153 14.13 4.22 -7.15
N MET A 154 14.31 4.55 -8.43
CA MET A 154 14.06 3.63 -9.55
C MET A 154 15.15 2.52 -9.66
N HIS A 155 16.12 2.50 -8.74
CA HIS A 155 17.17 1.47 -8.66
C HIS A 155 17.08 0.63 -7.38
N SER A 156 15.94 0.69 -6.67
CA SER A 156 15.76 -0.17 -5.49
C SER A 156 15.33 -1.57 -5.92
N GLY A 157 15.92 -2.60 -5.30
CA GLY A 157 15.57 -4.00 -5.55
C GLY A 157 14.13 -4.37 -5.21
N CYS A 158 13.35 -3.46 -4.63
CA CYS A 158 11.92 -3.61 -4.39
C CYS A 158 11.02 -3.25 -5.59
N PHE A 159 11.59 -2.72 -6.68
CA PHE A 159 10.87 -2.36 -7.91
C PHE A 159 11.46 -3.02 -9.18
N ALA A 160 12.34 -4.02 -9.01
CA ALA A 160 13.03 -4.72 -10.08
C ALA A 160 12.36 -6.06 -10.42
#